data_AF-A0A3B0RWT3-F1
#
_entry.id   AF-A0A3B0RWT3-F1
#
_cell.length_a   1.000
_cell.length_b   1.000
_cell.length_c   1.000
_cell.angle_alpha   90.00
_cell.angle_beta   90.00
_cell.angle_gamma   90.00
#
_symmetry.space_group_name_H-M   'P 1'
#
loop_
_entity.id
_entity.type
_entity.pdbx_description
1 polymer ?
#
loop_
_entity_poly.entity_id
_entity_poly.type
_entity_poly.pdbx_seq_one_letter_code
_entity_poly.pdbx_strand_id
1 'polypeptide(L)'
;EHGLAAAPLILDTLEKFAIEGLVLARGRVCLASCHALPMLEYFALVPEGRDLLRHYKALSRWLEWMGQRPSAVATRPSLDPAAMKGQIQ
;
A
#
# COMPACT_ATOMS: atom_id res chain seq x y z
N GLU A 1 11.67 -9.75 -13.16
CA GLU A 1 10.50 -10.52 -13.62
C GLU A 1 9.89 -11.43 -12.53
N HIS A 2 10.69 -12.01 -11.63
CA HIS A 2 10.19 -12.90 -10.55
C HIS A 2 9.35 -12.23 -9.43
N GLY A 3 9.45 -10.91 -9.24
CA GLY A 3 8.81 -10.22 -8.12
C GLY A 3 7.27 -10.27 -8.16
N LEU A 4 6.68 -10.03 -9.34
CA LEU A 4 5.23 -10.05 -9.49
C LEU A 4 4.67 -11.49 -9.40
N ALA A 5 5.40 -12.48 -9.92
CA ALA A 5 5.04 -13.89 -9.80
C ALA A 5 5.04 -14.39 -8.35
N ALA A 6 5.91 -13.84 -7.50
CA ALA A 6 5.98 -14.17 -6.08
C ALA A 6 5.02 -13.34 -5.20
N ALA A 7 4.45 -12.25 -5.72
CA ALA A 7 3.59 -11.34 -4.99
C ALA A 7 2.36 -11.99 -4.33
N PRO A 8 1.67 -12.99 -4.95
CA PRO A 8 0.50 -13.62 -4.34
C PRO A 8 0.76 -14.17 -2.94
N LEU A 9 1.94 -14.75 -2.67
CA LEU A 9 2.29 -15.28 -1.35
C LEU A 9 2.19 -14.22 -0.24
N ILE A 10 2.72 -13.03 -0.52
CA ILE A 10 2.73 -11.91 0.43
C ILE A 10 1.33 -11.30 0.50
N LEU A 11 0.66 -11.11 -0.64
CA LEU A 11 -0.68 -10.52 -0.69
C LEU A 11 -1.72 -11.40 0.03
N ASP A 12 -1.63 -12.73 -0.08
CA ASP A 12 -2.46 -13.67 0.69
C ASP A 12 -2.27 -13.48 2.20
N THR A 13 -1.03 -13.24 2.64
CA THR A 13 -0.72 -13.01 4.05
C THR A 13 -1.26 -11.66 4.53
N LEU A 14 -1.08 -10.61 3.74
CA LEU A 14 -1.61 -9.28 4.04
C LEU A 14 -3.15 -9.23 4.03
N GLU A 15 -3.80 -9.98 3.14
CA GLU A 15 -5.26 -10.14 3.12
C GLU A 15 -5.75 -10.80 4.41
N LYS A 16 -5.07 -11.83 4.90
CA LYS A 16 -5.40 -12.44 6.21
C LYS A 16 -5.31 -11.41 7.34
N PHE A 17 -4.27 -10.59 7.39
CA PHE A 17 -4.15 -9.54 8.41
C PHE A 17 -5.22 -8.46 8.28
N ALA A 18 -5.63 -8.12 7.06
CA ALA A 18 -6.72 -7.17 6.81
C ALA A 18 -8.10 -7.74 7.17
N ILE A 19 -8.32 -9.05 6.99
CA ILE A 19 -9.53 -9.76 7.43
C ILE A 19 -9.56 -9.85 8.96
N GLU A 20 -8.45 -10.22 9.58
CA GLU A 20 -8.31 -10.38 11.02
C GLU A 20 -8.49 -9.04 11.76
N GLY A 21 -8.03 -7.94 11.15
CA GLY A 21 -8.27 -6.59 11.66
C GLY A 21 -7.49 -6.26 12.95
N LEU A 22 -6.41 -6.98 13.25
CA LEU A 22 -5.54 -6.68 14.40
C LEU A 22 -4.45 -5.66 14.06
N VAL A 23 -3.82 -5.83 12.89
CA VAL A 23 -2.66 -5.04 12.46
C VAL A 23 -3.00 -4.13 11.27
N LEU A 24 -3.66 -4.67 10.24
CA LEU A 24 -4.16 -3.90 9.08
C LEU A 24 -5.66 -3.60 9.26
N ALA A 25 -5.98 -2.81 10.27
CA ALA A 25 -7.37 -2.50 10.63
C ALA A 25 -7.78 -1.09 10.20
N ARG A 26 -9.04 -0.92 9.82
CA ARG A 26 -9.64 0.41 9.73
C ARG A 26 -9.85 0.96 11.14
N GLY A 27 -9.45 2.20 11.38
CA GLY A 27 -9.60 2.88 12.68
C GLY A 27 -8.41 2.71 13.63
N ARG A 28 -7.41 1.90 13.29
CA ARG A 28 -6.15 1.78 14.04
C ARG A 28 -4.97 1.94 13.08
N VAL A 29 -4.09 2.90 13.38
CA VAL A 29 -2.83 3.07 12.67
C VAL A 29 -1.70 2.68 13.61
N CYS A 30 -0.82 1.81 13.12
CA CYS A 30 0.40 1.41 13.80
C CYS A 30 1.58 1.48 12.84
N LEU A 31 2.78 1.18 13.34
CA LEU A 31 4.00 1.18 12.54
C LEU A 31 3.88 0.30 11.28
N ALA A 32 3.26 -0.87 11.40
CA ALA A 32 3.03 -1.74 10.24
C ALA A 32 2.17 -1.08 9.15
N SER A 33 1.17 -0.28 9.53
CA SER A 33 0.35 0.49 8.58
C SER A 33 1.18 1.54 7.83
N CYS A 34 2.10 2.21 8.53
CA CYS A 34 2.98 3.22 7.94
C CYS A 34 3.98 2.61 6.95
N HIS A 35 4.41 1.37 7.16
CA HIS A 35 5.26 0.65 6.20
C HIS A 35 4.46 0.09 5.03
N ALA A 36 3.34 -0.58 5.30
CA ALA A 36 2.57 -1.29 4.28
C ALA A 36 1.92 -0.33 3.27
N LEU A 37 1.47 0.85 3.71
CA LEU A 37 0.81 1.81 2.83
C LEU A 37 1.68 2.16 1.60
N PRO A 38 2.87 2.77 1.75
CA PRO A 38 3.66 3.18 0.58
C PRO A 38 4.06 1.96 -0.26
N MET A 39 4.42 0.82 0.34
CA MET A 39 4.77 -0.38 -0.41
C MET A 39 3.63 -0.84 -1.35
N LEU A 40 2.39 -0.84 -0.86
CA LEU A 40 1.24 -1.22 -1.68
C LEU A 40 0.81 -0.13 -2.66
N GLU A 41 0.95 1.15 -2.31
CA GLU A 41 0.73 2.25 -3.25
C GLU A 41 1.70 2.15 -4.44
N TYR A 42 2.99 1.92 -4.18
CA TYR A 42 3.99 1.69 -5.22
C TYR A 42 3.69 0.45 -6.05
N PHE A 43 3.32 -0.66 -5.40
CA PHE A 43 2.94 -1.88 -6.09
C PHE A 43 1.74 -1.66 -7.03
N ALA A 44 0.78 -0.80 -6.64
CA ALA A 44 -0.40 -0.47 -7.43
C ALA A 44 -0.15 0.57 -8.56
N LEU A 45 1.05 1.15 -8.67
CA LEU A 45 1.35 2.11 -9.74
C LEU A 45 1.41 1.46 -11.12
N VAL A 46 1.83 0.19 -11.18
CA VAL A 46 1.85 -0.59 -12.42
C VAL A 46 0.52 -1.31 -12.62
N PRO A 47 -0.01 -1.40 -13.85
CA PRO A 47 -1.31 -2.03 -14.12
C PRO A 47 -1.43 -3.44 -13.54
N GLU A 48 -0.39 -4.28 -13.71
CA GLU A 48 -0.40 -5.67 -13.29
C GLU A 48 -0.48 -5.82 -11.76
N GLY A 49 0.23 -4.96 -11.02
CA GLY A 49 0.18 -4.95 -9.56
C GLY A 49 -1.17 -4.42 -9.05
N ARG A 50 -1.71 -3.39 -9.69
CA ARG A 50 -3.06 -2.89 -9.38
C ARG A 50 -4.12 -3.96 -9.65
N ASP A 51 -3.98 -4.70 -10.74
CA ASP A 51 -4.90 -5.76 -11.14
C ASP A 51 -4.86 -6.91 -10.14
N LEU A 52 -3.65 -7.33 -9.74
CA LEU A 52 -3.48 -8.36 -8.73
C LEU A 52 -4.09 -7.96 -7.37
N LEU A 53 -3.84 -6.73 -6.90
CA LEU A 53 -4.39 -6.22 -5.64
C LEU A 53 -5.92 -6.25 -5.60
N ARG A 54 -6.62 -6.02 -6.73
CA ARG A 54 -8.10 -6.02 -6.77
C ARG A 54 -8.71 -7.38 -6.41
N HIS A 55 -7.96 -8.47 -6.46
CA HIS A 55 -8.43 -9.78 -6.02
C HIS A 55 -8.51 -9.90 -4.48
N TYR A 56 -7.76 -9.06 -3.76
CA TYR A 56 -7.65 -9.03 -2.29
C TYR A 56 -8.56 -7.96 -1.70
N LYS A 57 -9.79 -8.34 -1.31
CA LYS A 57 -10.87 -7.40 -1.04
C LYS A 57 -10.70 -6.68 0.29
N ALA A 58 -10.28 -7.36 1.35
CA ALA A 58 -10.05 -6.73 2.64
C ALA A 58 -8.85 -5.78 2.58
N LEU A 59 -7.77 -6.23 1.96
CA LEU A 59 -6.56 -5.45 1.76
C LEU A 59 -6.80 -4.22 0.89
N SER A 60 -7.54 -4.36 -0.21
CA SER A 60 -7.90 -3.23 -1.08
C SER A 60 -8.70 -2.16 -0.33
N ARG A 61 -9.70 -2.58 0.48
CA ARG A 61 -10.48 -1.64 1.31
C ARG A 61 -9.64 -0.96 2.39
N TRP A 62 -8.70 -1.71 2.98
CA TRP A 62 -7.76 -1.15 3.94
C TRP A 62 -6.84 -0.12 3.27
N LEU A 63 -6.30 -0.43 2.09
CA LEU A 63 -5.42 0.44 1.32
C LEU A 63 -6.12 1.75 0.93
N GLU A 64 -7.35 1.67 0.44
CA GLU A 64 -8.18 2.84 0.12
C GLU A 64 -8.39 3.72 1.36
N TRP A 65 -8.81 3.14 2.48
CA TRP A 65 -9.01 3.87 3.73
C TRP A 65 -7.73 4.53 4.24
N MET A 66 -6.61 3.80 4.24
CA MET A 66 -5.33 4.29 4.75
C MET A 66 -4.76 5.40 3.86
N GLY A 67 -4.87 5.24 2.53
CA GLY A 67 -4.38 6.20 1.54
C GLY A 67 -5.17 7.52 1.45
N GLN A 68 -6.39 7.57 2.00
CA GLN A 68 -7.20 8.79 2.11
C GLN A 68 -6.90 9.62 3.37
N ARG A 69 -6.07 9.12 4.30
CA ARG A 69 -5.76 9.84 5.53
C ARG A 69 -4.97 11.12 5.23
N PRO A 70 -5.19 12.22 5.99
CA PRO A 70 -4.43 13.46 5.78
C PRO A 70 -2.92 13.27 5.83
N SER A 71 -2.42 12.45 6.76
CA SER A 71 -0.98 12.14 6.85
C SER A 71 -0.47 11.40 5.62
N ALA A 72 -1.24 10.44 5.10
CA ALA A 72 -0.87 9.68 3.89
C ALA A 72 -0.80 10.59 2.66
N VAL A 73 -1.78 11.47 2.49
CA VAL A 73 -1.82 12.44 1.40
C VAL A 73 -0.65 13.44 1.52
N ALA A 74 -0.40 13.95 2.73
CA ALA A 74 0.66 14.94 2.98
C ALA A 74 2.07 14.38 2.77
N THR A 75 2.27 13.08 2.98
CA THR A 75 3.57 12.42 2.82
C THR A 75 3.67 11.55 1.57
N ARG A 76 2.69 11.62 0.65
CA ARG A 76 2.72 10.80 -0.56
C ARG A 76 3.93 11.23 -1.41
N PRO A 77 4.81 10.30 -1.79
CA PRO A 77 6.01 10.64 -2.54
C PRO A 77 5.64 11.19 -3.92
N SER A 78 6.31 12.26 -4.33
CA SER A 78 6.20 12.75 -5.70
C SER A 78 7.08 11.89 -6.59
N LEU A 79 6.48 11.27 -7.61
CA LEU A 79 7.20 10.44 -8.58
C LEU A 79 7.65 11.23 -9.81
N ASP A 80 7.37 12.53 -9.83
CA ASP A 80 7.92 13.43 -10.83
C ASP A 80 9.44 13.60 -10.56
N PRO A 81 10.31 13.21 -11.51
CA PRO A 81 11.76 13.39 -11.40
C PRO A 81 12.18 14.84 -11.11
N ALA A 82 11.40 15.84 -11.54
CA ALA A 82 11.66 17.25 -11.27
C ALA A 82 11.31 17.64 -9.82
N ALA A 83 10.27 17.04 -9.25
CA ALA A 83 9.82 17.31 -7.88
C ALA A 83 10.71 16.64 -6.82
N MET A 84 11.35 15.50 -7.15
CA MET A 84 12.23 14.76 -6.24
C MET A 84 13.47 15.56 -5.80
N LYS A 85 13.94 16.52 -6.62
CA LYS A 85 15.10 17.38 -6.29
C LYS A 85 14.85 18.35 -5.13
N GLY A 86 13.60 18.70 -4.83
CA GLY A 86 13.25 19.65 -3.77
C GLY A 86 13.10 19.03 -2.37
N GLN A 87 13.17 17.70 -2.24
CA GLN A 87 12.88 16.96 -0.99
C GLN A 87 14.14 16.45 -0.27
N ILE A 88 15.33 16.69 -0.84
CA ILE A 88 16.62 16.45 -0.19
C ILE A 88 17.30 17.82 -0.03
N GLN A 89 16.88 18.56 0.99
CA GLN A 89 17.57 19.73 1.54
C GLN A 89 17.58 19.55 3.05
#